data_AF-A0A081XJ36-F1
#
_entry.id   AF-A0A081XJ36-F1
#
_cell.length_a   1.000
_cell.length_b   1.000
_cell.length_c   1.000
_cell.angle_alpha   90.00
_cell.angle_beta   90.00
_cell.angle_gamma   90.00
#
_symmetry.space_group_name_H-M   'P 1'
#
loop_
_entity.id
_entity.type
_entity.pdbx_description
1 polymer ?
#
loop_
_entity_poly.entity_id
_entity_poly.type
_entity_poly.pdbx_seq_one_letter_code
_entity_poly.pdbx_strand_id
1 'polypeptide(L)'
;MSAASSPTRTARAAGPSPTKAGERGPRTVPVVWLLASLAVALLLSLTAAVSWGSSGVPFGEVWSTVLHRVTGGQPRPGTQDLIVWQLRVPRALLAALVGAGLGIVGTAVQALVRNPLADPYLLGISNGASLGAVAAIVLGTTTGGLFGVGVSGAAFLGALLSFGLVWAVARRGGGFSPLKLVLAGVAIGQFLSGFTSYLVLRVGDEQQTQGVLFWLMGSLGGAQWSTLVLPAGAVLLGLVALQARARGLNALLLGDETAAGLGVDVVALRRELFVVTSVLTGVLVSVSGAIGFVGLMVPHLCRLVIGGDHRRLLPVSALTGAVLLVVVDIVCRTALPSMELPVGVVTAFVGAPVLLFLLDRRLERG
;
A
#
# COMPACT_ATOMS: atom_id res chain seq x y z
N MET A 1 -31.99 -77.12 -31.08
CA MET A 1 -32.95 -76.49 -30.13
C MET A 1 -32.11 -75.93 -28.99
N SER A 2 -31.96 -74.64 -28.75
CA SER A 2 -32.93 -73.55 -28.77
C SER A 2 -32.30 -72.25 -29.30
N ALA A 3 -33.07 -71.52 -30.10
CA ALA A 3 -32.77 -70.19 -30.62
C ALA A 3 -33.70 -69.18 -29.94
N ALA A 4 -33.19 -68.00 -29.56
CA ALA A 4 -33.96 -66.78 -29.27
C ALA A 4 -32.95 -65.64 -29.05
N SER A 5 -32.74 -64.75 -30.02
CA SER A 5 -33.53 -63.55 -30.35
C SER A 5 -32.88 -62.28 -29.78
N SER A 6 -32.28 -61.53 -30.68
CA SER A 6 -31.87 -60.13 -30.53
C SER A 6 -33.05 -59.21 -30.19
N PRO A 7 -32.79 -58.08 -29.52
CA PRO A 7 -33.52 -56.87 -29.82
C PRO A 7 -32.58 -55.75 -30.28
N THR A 8 -32.94 -55.24 -31.45
CA THR A 8 -32.50 -54.03 -32.13
C THR A 8 -32.50 -52.83 -31.19
N ARG A 9 -31.34 -52.25 -30.90
CA ARG A 9 -31.25 -50.91 -30.27
C ARG A 9 -30.98 -49.89 -31.36
N THR A 10 -32.01 -49.12 -31.64
CA THR A 10 -32.08 -48.03 -32.62
C THR A 10 -30.93 -47.04 -32.47
N ALA A 11 -30.20 -46.83 -33.57
CA ALA A 11 -29.22 -45.77 -33.71
C ALA A 11 -29.93 -44.42 -33.66
N ARG A 12 -29.82 -43.73 -32.53
CA ARG A 12 -30.27 -42.34 -32.37
C ARG A 12 -29.24 -41.45 -33.06
N ALA A 13 -29.60 -40.92 -34.23
CA ALA A 13 -28.82 -39.95 -34.98
C ALA A 13 -28.41 -38.78 -34.06
N ALA A 14 -27.11 -38.59 -33.88
CA ALA A 14 -26.55 -37.43 -33.20
C ALA A 14 -26.81 -36.19 -34.07
N GLY A 15 -27.73 -35.33 -33.64
CA GLY A 15 -27.88 -34.00 -34.24
C GLY A 15 -26.61 -33.17 -34.05
N PRO A 16 -26.29 -32.24 -34.96
CA PRO A 16 -25.13 -31.38 -34.82
C PRO A 16 -25.25 -30.58 -33.53
N SER A 17 -24.21 -30.65 -32.70
CA SER A 17 -24.08 -29.86 -31.48
C SER A 17 -24.13 -28.37 -31.83
N PRO A 18 -24.87 -27.54 -31.07
CA PRO A 18 -24.85 -26.11 -31.30
C PRO A 18 -23.44 -25.60 -31.03
N THR A 19 -22.79 -25.12 -32.09
CA THR A 19 -21.55 -24.33 -32.02
C THR A 19 -21.70 -23.27 -30.94
N LYS A 20 -20.86 -23.36 -29.90
CA LYS A 20 -20.77 -22.35 -28.85
C LYS A 20 -20.55 -20.99 -29.51
N ALA A 21 -21.61 -20.18 -29.52
CA ALA A 21 -21.56 -18.79 -29.90
C ALA A 21 -20.45 -18.11 -29.08
N GLY A 22 -19.52 -17.45 -29.77
CA GLY A 22 -18.27 -16.96 -29.21
C GLY A 22 -18.43 -16.28 -27.86
N GLU A 23 -17.84 -16.89 -26.84
CA GLU A 23 -17.46 -16.21 -25.61
C GLU A 23 -16.51 -15.08 -26.00
N ARG A 24 -17.08 -13.89 -26.23
CA ARG A 24 -16.31 -12.67 -26.37
C ARG A 24 -15.55 -12.50 -25.06
N GLY A 25 -14.26 -12.87 -25.07
CA GLY A 25 -13.37 -12.62 -23.94
C GLY A 25 -13.50 -11.17 -23.47
N PRO A 26 -13.35 -10.90 -22.17
CA PRO A 26 -13.57 -9.58 -21.61
C PRO A 26 -12.77 -8.55 -22.42
N ARG A 27 -13.45 -7.53 -22.94
CA ARG A 27 -12.85 -6.42 -23.67
C ARG A 27 -11.83 -5.76 -22.75
N THR A 28 -10.56 -6.10 -22.94
CA THR A 28 -9.47 -5.51 -22.15
C THR A 28 -9.33 -4.06 -22.57
N VAL A 29 -9.65 -3.14 -21.66
CA VAL A 29 -9.37 -1.72 -21.89
C VAL A 29 -7.86 -1.60 -22.09
N PRO A 30 -7.38 -0.92 -23.15
CA PRO A 30 -5.95 -0.74 -23.34
C PRO A 30 -5.36 -0.06 -22.10
N VAL A 31 -4.34 -0.67 -21.51
CA VAL A 31 -3.75 -0.22 -20.24
C VAL A 31 -3.32 1.25 -20.28
N VAL A 32 -2.94 1.75 -21.45
CA VAL A 32 -2.59 3.16 -21.67
C VAL A 32 -3.76 4.09 -21.34
N TRP A 33 -4.98 3.77 -21.78
CA TRP A 33 -6.16 4.57 -21.46
C TRP A 33 -6.53 4.51 -19.99
N LEU A 34 -6.34 3.34 -19.36
CA LEU A 34 -6.54 3.23 -17.92
C LEU A 34 -5.53 4.09 -17.15
N LEU A 35 -4.24 4.03 -17.48
CA LEU A 35 -3.21 4.87 -16.86
C LEU A 35 -3.49 6.36 -17.07
N ALA A 36 -3.90 6.76 -18.28
CA ALA A 36 -4.30 8.14 -18.57
C ALA A 36 -5.49 8.57 -17.71
N SER A 37 -6.52 7.73 -17.60
CA SER A 37 -7.70 8.02 -16.77
C SER A 37 -7.35 8.14 -15.29
N LEU A 38 -6.46 7.28 -14.77
CA LEU A 38 -5.96 7.34 -13.39
C LEU A 38 -5.09 8.58 -13.15
N ALA A 39 -4.28 9.00 -14.11
CA ALA A 39 -3.51 10.24 -14.02
C ALA A 39 -4.42 11.48 -13.96
N VAL A 40 -5.48 11.51 -14.79
CA VAL A 40 -6.50 12.57 -14.73
C VAL A 40 -7.24 12.52 -13.40
N ALA A 41 -7.65 11.34 -12.93
CA ALA A 41 -8.31 11.18 -11.63
C ALA A 41 -7.42 11.65 -10.47
N LEU A 42 -6.12 11.39 -10.53
CA LEU A 42 -5.15 11.87 -9.54
C LEU A 42 -5.02 13.39 -9.57
N LEU A 43 -4.96 14.01 -10.74
CA LEU A 43 -4.90 15.47 -10.85
C LEU A 43 -6.16 16.13 -10.28
N LEU A 44 -7.33 15.56 -10.58
CA LEU A 44 -8.61 16.03 -10.05
C LEU A 44 -8.69 15.84 -8.53
N SER A 45 -8.26 14.69 -8.00
CA SER A 45 -8.27 14.44 -6.55
C SER A 45 -7.28 15.35 -5.81
N LEU A 46 -6.10 15.61 -6.36
CA LEU A 46 -5.15 16.57 -5.80
C LEU A 46 -5.74 17.99 -5.78
N THR A 47 -6.39 18.41 -6.87
CA THR A 47 -7.07 19.72 -6.93
C THR A 47 -8.16 19.81 -5.87
N ALA A 48 -8.97 18.77 -5.72
CA ALA A 48 -10.01 18.68 -4.70
C ALA A 48 -9.43 18.67 -3.27
N ALA A 49 -8.32 17.96 -3.03
CA ALA A 49 -7.66 17.91 -1.73
C ALA A 49 -7.10 19.26 -1.28
N VAL A 50 -6.63 20.08 -2.24
CA VAL A 50 -6.15 21.43 -1.94
C VAL A 50 -7.31 22.42 -1.78
N SER A 51 -8.39 22.25 -2.53
CA SER A 51 -9.58 23.10 -2.45
C SER A 51 -10.40 22.87 -1.18
N TRP A 52 -10.65 21.62 -0.82
CA TRP A 52 -11.47 21.23 0.33
C TRP A 52 -10.65 21.13 1.61
N GLY A 53 -11.23 21.58 2.72
CA GLY A 53 -10.60 21.65 4.04
C GLY A 53 -11.40 22.54 4.98
N SER A 54 -10.81 22.94 6.10
CA SER A 54 -11.44 23.82 7.10
C SER A 54 -11.90 25.17 6.54
N SER A 55 -11.24 25.66 5.49
CA SER A 55 -11.68 26.79 4.68
C SER A 55 -11.77 26.41 3.19
N GLY A 56 -12.90 26.66 2.54
CA GLY A 56 -13.02 26.40 1.10
C GLY A 56 -12.11 27.35 0.31
N VAL A 57 -11.28 26.81 -0.59
CA VAL A 57 -10.49 27.59 -1.55
C VAL A 57 -11.00 27.29 -2.96
N PRO A 58 -11.49 28.27 -3.72
CA PRO A 58 -11.93 28.06 -5.10
C PRO A 58 -10.87 27.38 -5.98
N PHE A 59 -11.27 26.51 -6.90
CA PHE A 59 -10.33 25.79 -7.77
C PHE A 59 -9.42 26.71 -8.60
N GLY A 60 -9.95 27.84 -9.07
CA GLY A 60 -9.16 28.83 -9.81
C GLY A 60 -8.03 29.44 -8.96
N GLU A 61 -8.30 29.66 -7.68
CA GLU A 61 -7.31 30.18 -6.73
C GLU A 61 -6.21 29.16 -6.43
N VAL A 62 -6.57 27.88 -6.28
CA VAL A 62 -5.62 26.77 -6.12
C VAL A 62 -4.61 26.77 -7.27
N TRP A 63 -5.10 26.72 -8.51
CA TRP A 63 -4.24 26.69 -9.69
C TRP A 63 -3.44 27.99 -9.84
N SER A 64 -4.04 29.15 -9.58
CA SER A 64 -3.32 30.43 -9.64
C SER A 64 -2.15 30.50 -8.66
N THR A 65 -2.31 29.93 -7.46
CA THR A 65 -1.29 29.93 -6.41
C THR A 65 -0.19 28.93 -6.72
N VAL A 66 -0.58 27.70 -7.11
CA VAL A 66 0.37 26.65 -7.49
C VAL A 66 1.21 27.09 -8.69
N LEU A 67 0.59 27.61 -9.76
CA LEU A 67 1.31 28.10 -10.93
C LEU A 67 2.26 29.23 -10.56
N HIS A 68 1.80 30.23 -9.81
CA HIS A 68 2.62 31.37 -9.37
C HIS A 68 3.86 30.91 -8.58
N ARG A 69 3.71 29.93 -7.68
CA ARG A 69 4.83 29.40 -6.88
C ARG A 69 5.78 28.54 -7.71
N VAL A 70 5.26 27.69 -8.60
CA VAL A 70 6.08 26.84 -9.48
C VAL A 70 6.87 27.69 -10.49
N THR A 71 6.34 28.81 -10.95
CA THR A 71 7.06 29.75 -11.84
C THR A 71 8.04 30.67 -11.10
N GLY A 72 8.29 30.47 -9.81
CA GLY A 72 9.25 31.25 -9.02
C GLY A 72 8.70 32.57 -8.46
N GLY A 73 7.39 32.76 -8.45
CA GLY A 73 6.73 33.92 -7.87
C GLY A 73 6.90 33.99 -6.34
N GLN A 74 7.10 35.21 -5.84
CA GLN A 74 7.20 35.47 -4.40
C GLN A 74 5.86 35.17 -3.69
N PRO A 75 5.88 34.79 -2.39
CA PRO A 75 4.67 34.53 -1.62
C PRO A 75 3.71 35.72 -1.70
N ARG A 76 2.44 35.46 -2.01
CA ARG A 76 1.43 36.51 -2.00
C ARG A 76 1.12 36.93 -0.56
N PRO A 77 0.89 38.23 -0.27
CA PRO A 77 0.47 38.67 1.05
C PRO A 77 -0.83 37.98 1.49
N GLY A 78 -0.92 37.60 2.76
CA GLY A 78 -2.10 36.97 3.37
C GLY A 78 -1.96 35.47 3.65
N THR A 79 -3.05 34.86 4.12
CA THR A 79 -3.05 33.47 4.61
C THR A 79 -3.22 32.44 3.50
N GLN A 80 -3.58 32.85 2.29
CA GLN A 80 -3.88 31.95 1.18
C GLN A 80 -2.65 31.16 0.71
N ASP A 81 -1.49 31.81 0.56
CA ASP A 81 -0.25 31.14 0.20
C ASP A 81 0.17 30.11 1.27
N LEU A 82 0.03 30.48 2.55
CA LEU A 82 0.27 29.57 3.66
C LEU A 82 -0.67 28.35 3.60
N ILE A 83 -1.97 28.56 3.44
CA ILE A 83 -2.96 27.47 3.41
C ILE A 83 -2.73 26.56 2.20
N VAL A 84 -2.64 27.13 1.00
CA VAL A 84 -2.55 26.36 -0.25
C VAL A 84 -1.17 25.74 -0.39
N TRP A 85 -0.12 26.57 -0.39
CA TRP A 85 1.24 26.15 -0.75
C TRP A 85 1.97 25.45 0.39
N GLN A 86 1.85 25.91 1.63
CA GLN A 86 2.62 25.34 2.75
C GLN A 86 1.91 24.21 3.48
N LEU A 87 0.57 24.24 3.56
CA LEU A 87 -0.19 23.24 4.32
C LEU A 87 -0.83 22.17 3.43
N ARG A 88 -1.60 22.57 2.41
CA ARG A 88 -2.45 21.62 1.67
C ARG A 88 -1.75 20.90 0.53
N VAL A 89 -0.92 21.59 -0.25
CA VAL A 89 -0.19 20.96 -1.36
C VAL A 89 0.77 19.87 -0.84
N PRO A 90 1.61 20.11 0.19
CA PRO A 90 2.49 19.07 0.73
C PRO A 90 1.73 17.86 1.25
N ARG A 91 0.61 18.09 1.94
CA ARG A 91 -0.26 17.02 2.46
C ARG A 91 -0.89 16.18 1.36
N ALA A 92 -1.45 16.82 0.33
CA ALA A 92 -2.05 16.13 -0.81
C ALA A 92 -1.01 15.31 -1.59
N LEU A 93 0.18 15.86 -1.80
CA LEU A 93 1.29 15.14 -2.45
C LEU A 93 1.81 13.99 -1.59
N LEU A 94 1.94 14.18 -0.26
CA LEU A 94 2.30 13.10 0.64
C LEU A 94 1.28 11.96 0.61
N ALA A 95 -0.03 12.28 0.61
CA ALA A 95 -1.09 11.29 0.45
C ALA A 95 -0.93 10.49 -0.85
N ALA A 96 -0.67 11.17 -1.97
CA ALA A 96 -0.42 10.51 -3.25
C ALA A 96 0.81 9.60 -3.21
N LEU A 97 1.92 10.06 -2.65
CA LEU A 97 3.17 9.30 -2.53
C LEU A 97 3.02 8.07 -1.65
N VAL A 98 2.40 8.22 -0.48
CA VAL A 98 2.17 7.10 0.45
C VAL A 98 1.20 6.10 -0.16
N GLY A 99 0.13 6.56 -0.80
CA GLY A 99 -0.81 5.70 -1.50
C GLY A 99 -0.16 4.89 -2.62
N ALA A 100 0.66 5.56 -3.45
CA ALA A 100 1.41 4.90 -4.52
C ALA A 100 2.41 3.88 -3.97
N GLY A 101 3.18 4.29 -2.97
CA GLY A 101 4.15 3.43 -2.32
C GLY A 101 3.51 2.18 -1.71
N LEU A 102 2.42 2.32 -0.97
CA LEU A 102 1.70 1.18 -0.39
C LEU A 102 1.11 0.26 -1.47
N GLY A 103 0.60 0.80 -2.59
CA GLY A 103 0.16 0.00 -3.74
C GLY A 103 1.29 -0.81 -4.40
N ILE A 104 2.49 -0.22 -4.51
CA ILE A 104 3.71 -0.87 -5.02
C ILE A 104 4.18 -1.97 -4.06
N VAL A 105 4.34 -1.63 -2.78
CA VAL A 105 4.76 -2.57 -1.73
C VAL A 105 3.78 -3.74 -1.66
N GLY A 106 2.47 -3.46 -1.65
CA GLY A 106 1.42 -4.47 -1.67
C GLY A 106 1.54 -5.45 -2.83
N THR A 107 1.72 -4.93 -4.04
CA THR A 107 1.93 -5.73 -5.25
C THR A 107 3.16 -6.64 -5.11
N ALA A 108 4.28 -6.10 -4.65
CA ALA A 108 5.53 -6.85 -4.51
C ALA A 108 5.49 -7.87 -3.36
N VAL A 109 4.89 -7.54 -2.21
CA VAL A 109 4.75 -8.46 -1.08
C VAL A 109 3.86 -9.64 -1.46
N GLN A 110 2.76 -9.41 -2.18
CA GLN A 110 1.88 -10.49 -2.63
C GLN A 110 2.58 -11.45 -3.62
N ALA A 111 3.47 -10.94 -4.47
CA ALA A 111 4.33 -11.77 -5.31
C ALA A 111 5.40 -12.51 -4.49
N LEU A 112 6.06 -11.80 -3.56
CA LEU A 112 7.07 -12.36 -2.66
C LEU A 112 6.51 -13.55 -1.88
N VAL A 113 5.32 -13.46 -1.31
CA VAL A 113 4.74 -14.58 -0.55
C VAL A 113 3.83 -15.49 -1.39
N ARG A 114 3.65 -15.18 -2.68
CA ARG A 114 2.72 -15.88 -3.60
C ARG A 114 1.31 -16.01 -3.04
N ASN A 115 0.84 -14.96 -2.37
CA ASN A 115 -0.49 -14.92 -1.78
C ASN A 115 -1.14 -13.55 -2.06
N PRO A 116 -2.27 -13.51 -2.81
CA PRO A 116 -2.94 -12.27 -3.16
C PRO A 116 -3.62 -11.56 -1.97
N LEU A 117 -3.66 -12.21 -0.79
CA LEU A 117 -4.17 -11.66 0.47
C LEU A 117 -3.05 -11.26 1.43
N ALA A 118 -1.79 -11.25 0.97
CA ALA A 118 -0.70 -10.81 1.80
C ALA A 118 -0.72 -9.30 2.01
N ASP A 119 -0.53 -8.91 3.26
CA ASP A 119 -0.45 -7.53 3.71
C ASP A 119 1.03 -7.17 4.00
N PRO A 120 1.55 -6.04 3.49
CA PRO A 120 2.87 -5.51 3.87
C PRO A 120 3.15 -5.46 5.38
N TYR A 121 2.11 -5.30 6.21
CA TYR A 121 2.24 -5.25 7.67
C TYR A 121 2.68 -6.59 8.28
N LEU A 122 2.50 -7.71 7.57
CA LEU A 122 2.87 -9.06 8.04
C LEU A 122 4.38 -9.24 8.24
N LEU A 123 5.21 -8.36 7.66
CA LEU A 123 6.67 -8.45 7.75
C LEU A 123 7.23 -7.85 9.05
N GLY A 124 6.39 -7.48 10.02
CA GLY A 124 6.82 -6.93 11.31
C GLY A 124 7.37 -5.49 11.27
N ILE A 125 7.55 -4.94 10.07
CA ILE A 125 8.21 -3.65 9.82
C ILE A 125 7.44 -2.50 10.47
N SER A 126 6.12 -2.48 10.27
CA SER A 126 5.25 -1.46 10.85
C SER A 126 5.20 -1.52 12.38
N ASN A 127 5.26 -2.73 12.98
CA ASN A 127 5.34 -2.88 14.43
C ASN A 127 6.65 -2.31 15.00
N GLY A 128 7.77 -2.50 14.30
CA GLY A 128 9.03 -1.87 14.64
C GLY A 128 8.98 -0.35 14.55
N ALA A 129 8.35 0.17 13.51
CA ALA A 129 8.15 1.61 13.34
C ALA A 129 7.30 2.20 14.48
N SER A 130 6.20 1.53 14.83
CA SER A 130 5.34 1.87 15.97
C SER A 130 6.11 1.89 17.28
N LEU A 131 6.88 0.85 17.57
CA LEU A 131 7.69 0.82 18.79
C LEU A 131 8.70 1.97 18.80
N GLY A 132 9.39 2.23 17.69
CA GLY A 132 10.36 3.32 17.58
C GLY A 132 9.72 4.70 17.79
N ALA A 133 8.57 4.95 17.18
CA ALA A 133 7.82 6.20 17.35
C ALA A 133 7.32 6.39 18.79
N VAL A 134 6.71 5.35 19.37
CA VAL A 134 6.22 5.39 20.75
C VAL A 134 7.38 5.57 21.73
N ALA A 135 8.50 4.87 21.54
CA ALA A 135 9.70 5.09 22.33
C ALA A 135 10.20 6.54 22.22
N ALA A 136 10.19 7.14 21.03
CA ALA A 136 10.57 8.55 20.86
C ALA A 136 9.60 9.52 21.56
N ILE A 137 8.30 9.26 21.52
CA ILE A 137 7.30 10.11 22.18
C ILE A 137 7.39 10.00 23.70
N VAL A 138 7.54 8.79 24.23
CA VAL A 138 7.52 8.50 25.67
C VAL A 138 8.88 8.75 26.34
N LEU A 139 9.99 8.38 25.69
CA LEU A 139 11.35 8.51 26.24
C LEU A 139 12.08 9.76 25.73
N GLY A 140 11.64 10.36 24.64
CA GLY A 140 12.29 11.54 24.07
C GLY A 140 12.17 12.78 24.95
N THR A 141 11.14 12.87 25.80
CA THR A 141 10.98 13.97 26.77
C THR A 141 11.98 13.88 27.93
N THR A 142 12.49 12.69 28.25
CA THR A 142 13.50 12.48 29.31
C THR A 142 14.94 12.54 28.80
N THR A 143 15.18 12.43 27.49
CA THR A 143 16.53 12.28 26.90
C THR A 143 16.95 13.41 25.94
N GLY A 144 16.19 14.50 25.86
CA GLY A 144 16.51 15.60 24.93
C GLY A 144 16.26 15.24 23.46
N GLY A 145 15.27 14.39 23.21
CA GLY A 145 15.00 13.75 21.92
C GLY A 145 16.00 12.62 21.66
N LEU A 146 15.52 11.38 21.63
CA LEU A 146 16.32 10.17 21.35
C LEU A 146 17.34 10.43 20.22
N PHE A 147 18.61 10.66 20.56
CA PHE A 147 19.71 11.00 19.65
C PHE A 147 19.47 12.16 18.65
N GLY A 148 18.51 13.06 18.91
CA GLY A 148 18.16 14.16 17.99
C GLY A 148 17.47 13.74 16.69
N VAL A 149 17.05 12.48 16.53
CA VAL A 149 16.52 11.94 15.26
C VAL A 149 15.02 12.18 15.07
N GLY A 150 14.32 12.67 16.10
CA GLY A 150 12.87 12.91 16.09
C GLY A 150 12.03 11.62 15.94
N VAL A 151 10.70 11.77 15.96
CA VAL A 151 9.76 10.64 15.92
C VAL A 151 9.88 9.85 14.61
N SER A 152 9.95 10.53 13.48
CA SER A 152 10.10 9.88 12.16
C SER A 152 11.41 9.10 12.02
N GLY A 153 12.52 9.65 12.53
CA GLY A 153 13.81 8.95 12.52
C GLY A 153 13.80 7.71 13.40
N ALA A 154 13.24 7.82 14.61
CA ALA A 154 13.09 6.67 15.51
C ALA A 154 12.17 5.59 14.93
N ALA A 155 11.07 5.97 14.28
CA ALA A 155 10.19 5.05 13.58
C ALA A 155 10.91 4.34 12.43
N PHE A 156 11.69 5.07 11.63
CA PHE A 156 12.48 4.49 10.55
C PHE A 156 13.53 3.48 11.09
N LEU A 157 14.25 3.85 12.16
CA LEU A 157 15.22 2.95 12.79
C LEU A 157 14.54 1.72 13.38
N GLY A 158 13.40 1.87 14.06
CA GLY A 158 12.61 0.77 14.59
C GLY A 158 12.14 -0.18 13.48
N ALA A 159 11.73 0.36 12.33
CA ALA A 159 11.38 -0.41 11.14
C ALA A 159 12.57 -1.23 10.61
N LEU A 160 13.77 -0.61 10.50
CA LEU A 160 14.99 -1.28 10.05
C LEU A 160 15.46 -2.37 11.02
N LEU A 161 15.38 -2.12 12.33
CA LEU A 161 15.72 -3.13 13.34
C LEU A 161 14.77 -4.32 13.28
N SER A 162 13.46 -4.07 13.20
CA SER A 162 12.47 -5.14 13.02
C SER A 162 12.71 -5.95 11.75
N PHE A 163 12.95 -5.26 10.63
CA PHE A 163 13.35 -5.89 9.36
C PHE A 163 14.58 -6.80 9.53
N GLY A 164 15.64 -6.30 10.19
CA GLY A 164 16.86 -7.06 10.44
C GLY A 164 16.62 -8.30 11.30
N LEU A 165 15.76 -8.20 12.31
CA LEU A 165 15.37 -9.32 13.17
C LEU A 165 14.57 -10.37 12.39
N VAL A 166 13.57 -9.95 11.61
CA VAL A 166 12.76 -10.84 10.76
C VAL A 166 13.65 -11.55 9.76
N TRP A 167 14.56 -10.81 9.11
CA TRP A 167 15.54 -11.38 8.19
C TRP A 167 16.44 -12.42 8.87
N ALA A 168 16.99 -12.07 10.03
CA ALA A 168 17.92 -12.92 10.76
C ALA A 168 17.28 -14.23 11.22
N VAL A 169 16.00 -14.21 11.59
CA VAL A 169 15.24 -15.41 11.96
C VAL A 169 14.83 -16.21 10.72
N ALA A 170 14.26 -15.55 9.70
CA ALA A 170 13.76 -16.22 8.51
C ALA A 170 14.85 -16.93 7.70
N ARG A 171 16.11 -16.46 7.77
CA ARG A 171 17.26 -17.07 7.07
C ARG A 171 17.87 -18.29 7.80
N ARG A 172 17.48 -18.59 9.04
CA ARG A 172 18.03 -19.73 9.78
C ARG A 172 17.64 -21.06 9.14
N GLY A 173 18.57 -22.00 9.08
CA GLY A 173 18.34 -23.33 8.52
C GLY A 173 18.38 -23.39 6.99
N GLY A 174 19.19 -22.55 6.34
CA GLY A 174 19.67 -22.77 4.96
C GLY A 174 18.70 -22.50 3.80
N GLY A 175 17.44 -22.12 4.05
CA GLY A 175 16.45 -21.92 2.98
C GLY A 175 15.51 -20.74 3.23
N PHE A 176 15.27 -19.96 2.19
CA PHE A 176 14.32 -18.84 2.19
C PHE A 176 12.93 -19.35 1.81
N SER A 177 12.03 -19.48 2.78
CA SER A 177 10.64 -19.86 2.55
C SER A 177 9.70 -18.71 2.90
N PRO A 178 8.71 -18.38 2.04
CA PRO A 178 7.74 -17.34 2.35
C PRO A 178 6.94 -17.63 3.63
N LEU A 179 6.67 -18.90 3.96
CA LEU A 179 6.01 -19.27 5.21
C LEU A 179 6.88 -18.90 6.44
N LYS A 180 8.18 -19.20 6.40
CA LYS A 180 9.10 -18.82 7.49
C LYS A 180 9.17 -17.31 7.67
N LEU A 181 9.17 -16.57 6.57
CA LEU A 181 9.20 -15.11 6.58
C LEU A 181 7.95 -14.54 7.26
N VAL A 182 6.76 -15.05 6.89
CA VAL A 182 5.49 -14.63 7.49
C VAL A 182 5.43 -15.01 8.96
N LEU A 183 5.78 -16.23 9.34
CA LEU A 183 5.77 -16.67 10.75
C LEU A 183 6.75 -15.86 11.61
N ALA A 184 7.96 -15.59 11.10
CA ALA A 184 8.93 -14.74 11.78
C ALA A 184 8.42 -13.30 11.92
N GLY A 185 7.85 -12.74 10.85
CA GLY A 185 7.26 -11.40 10.83
C GLY A 185 6.13 -11.24 11.84
N VAL A 186 5.21 -12.21 11.90
CA VAL A 186 4.10 -12.22 12.86
C VAL A 186 4.63 -12.34 14.29
N ALA A 187 5.50 -13.30 14.58
CA ALA A 187 6.03 -13.51 15.93
C ALA A 187 6.79 -12.28 16.46
N ILE A 188 7.68 -11.72 15.65
CA ILE A 188 8.45 -10.52 16.01
C ILE A 188 7.53 -9.30 16.09
N GLY A 189 6.57 -9.17 15.17
CA GLY A 189 5.58 -8.11 15.21
C GLY A 189 4.77 -8.09 16.52
N GLN A 190 4.29 -9.25 16.96
CA GLN A 190 3.56 -9.38 18.24
C GLN A 190 4.44 -9.06 19.45
N PHE A 191 5.70 -9.53 19.44
CA PHE A 191 6.67 -9.19 20.47
C PHE A 191 6.88 -7.67 20.58
N LEU A 192 7.13 -6.99 19.46
CA LEU A 192 7.31 -5.53 19.41
C LEU A 192 6.02 -4.78 19.78
N SER A 193 4.86 -5.31 19.41
CA SER A 193 3.56 -4.76 19.84
C SER A 193 3.39 -4.83 21.35
N GLY A 194 3.83 -5.91 22.00
CA GLY A 194 3.82 -6.04 23.46
C GLY A 194 4.65 -4.95 24.15
N PHE A 195 5.85 -4.67 23.63
CA PHE A 195 6.66 -3.54 24.12
C PHE A 195 6.02 -2.19 23.85
N THR A 196 5.37 -2.02 22.71
CA THR A 196 4.65 -0.78 22.37
C THR A 196 3.55 -0.53 23.40
N SER A 197 2.72 -1.54 23.69
CA SER A 197 1.67 -1.45 24.71
C SER A 197 2.22 -1.16 26.11
N TYR A 198 3.35 -1.78 26.48
CA TYR A 198 4.02 -1.49 27.75
C TYR A 198 4.45 -0.02 27.85
N LEU A 199 5.04 0.55 26.79
CA LEU A 199 5.43 1.96 26.78
C LEU A 199 4.21 2.90 26.85
N VAL A 200 3.12 2.55 26.17
CA VAL A 200 1.85 3.31 26.27
C VAL A 200 1.33 3.35 27.70
N LEU A 201 1.39 2.23 28.43
CA LEU A 201 0.97 2.19 29.85
C LEU A 201 1.85 3.03 30.79
N ARG A 202 3.06 3.39 30.34
CA ARG A 202 4.00 4.22 31.11
C ARG A 202 3.82 5.72 30.85
N VAL A 203 2.91 6.09 29.95
CA VAL A 203 2.60 7.50 29.66
C VAL A 203 1.82 8.09 30.83
N GLY A 204 2.39 9.13 31.44
CA GLY A 204 1.75 9.85 32.55
C GLY A 204 0.91 11.06 32.13
N ASP A 205 0.95 11.43 30.84
CA ASP A 205 0.32 12.63 30.29
C ASP A 205 -0.74 12.30 29.22
N GLU A 206 -1.90 12.93 29.33
CA GLU A 206 -3.02 12.76 28.40
C GLU A 206 -2.66 13.25 26.99
N GLN A 207 -1.91 14.35 26.87
CA GLN A 207 -1.51 14.90 25.57
C GLN A 207 -0.54 13.95 24.85
N GLN A 208 0.44 13.39 25.56
CA GLN A 208 1.33 12.37 25.01
C GLN A 208 0.56 11.12 24.57
N THR A 209 -0.41 10.69 25.37
CA THR A 209 -1.25 9.52 25.06
C THR A 209 -2.01 9.74 23.76
N GLN A 210 -2.66 10.90 23.59
CA GLN A 210 -3.34 11.25 22.34
C GLN A 210 -2.36 11.27 21.16
N GLY A 211 -1.17 11.86 21.32
CA GLY A 211 -0.13 11.86 20.29
C GLY A 211 0.30 10.45 19.85
N VAL A 212 0.48 9.53 20.80
CA VAL A 212 0.77 8.12 20.50
C VAL A 212 -0.38 7.47 19.73
N LEU A 213 -1.63 7.63 20.20
CA LEU A 213 -2.79 7.04 19.54
C LEU A 213 -2.93 7.54 18.09
N PHE A 214 -2.79 8.84 17.86
CA PHE A 214 -2.83 9.42 16.50
C PHE A 214 -1.71 8.89 15.61
N TRP A 215 -0.50 8.71 16.14
CA TRP A 215 0.61 8.17 15.36
C TRP A 215 0.38 6.71 14.96
N LEU A 216 -0.09 5.88 15.91
CA LEU A 216 -0.38 4.47 15.68
C LEU A 216 -1.52 4.24 14.66
N MET A 217 -2.45 5.19 14.55
CA MET A 217 -3.54 5.14 13.56
C MET A 217 -3.20 5.79 12.21
N GLY A 218 -2.00 6.34 12.07
CA GLY A 218 -1.55 7.01 10.84
C GLY A 218 -2.18 8.40 10.63
N SER A 219 -1.34 9.34 10.22
CA SER A 219 -1.74 10.72 9.93
C SER A 219 -0.88 11.34 8.84
N LEU A 220 -1.49 12.20 8.03
CA LEU A 220 -0.83 13.00 7.00
C LEU A 220 -0.74 14.49 7.39
N GLY A 221 -1.19 14.85 8.60
CA GLY A 221 -1.24 16.24 9.06
C GLY A 221 0.12 16.90 9.26
N GLY A 222 1.18 16.10 9.47
CA GLY A 222 2.56 16.59 9.64
C GLY A 222 3.32 16.86 8.34
N ALA A 223 2.66 16.83 7.17
CA ALA A 223 3.31 16.98 5.88
C ALA A 223 3.92 18.37 5.68
N GLN A 224 5.17 18.42 5.21
CA GLN A 224 5.91 19.64 4.89
C GLN A 224 6.74 19.40 3.63
N TRP A 225 7.04 20.42 2.84
CA TRP A 225 7.85 20.27 1.62
C TRP A 225 9.18 19.51 1.84
N SER A 226 9.85 19.74 2.97
CA SER A 226 11.08 19.05 3.35
C SER A 226 10.90 17.54 3.55
N THR A 227 9.72 17.10 4.00
CA THR A 227 9.44 15.68 4.28
C THR A 227 9.03 14.88 3.04
N LEU A 228 8.79 15.54 1.90
CA LEU A 228 8.34 14.89 0.66
C LEU A 228 9.49 14.28 -0.16
N VAL A 229 10.71 14.81 -0.06
CA VAL A 229 11.83 14.44 -0.94
C VAL A 229 12.18 12.97 -0.78
N LEU A 230 12.31 12.49 0.47
CA LEU A 230 12.64 11.11 0.78
C LEU A 230 11.59 10.11 0.28
N PRO A 231 10.28 10.22 0.62
CA PRO A 231 9.27 9.31 0.09
C PRO A 231 9.11 9.41 -1.43
N ALA A 232 9.25 10.59 -2.04
CA ALA A 232 9.21 10.72 -3.49
C ALA A 232 10.33 9.93 -4.18
N GLY A 233 11.57 10.09 -3.70
CA GLY A 233 12.71 9.32 -4.19
C GLY A 233 12.56 7.82 -3.96
N ALA A 234 12.14 7.41 -2.75
CA ALA A 234 11.96 6.00 -2.41
C ALA A 234 10.88 5.32 -3.26
N VAL A 235 9.72 5.99 -3.47
CA VAL A 235 8.62 5.47 -4.30
C VAL A 235 9.05 5.34 -5.75
N LEU A 236 9.73 6.36 -6.30
CA LEU A 236 10.21 6.33 -7.68
C LEU A 236 11.24 5.20 -7.89
N LEU A 237 12.26 5.14 -7.02
CA LEU A 237 13.31 4.11 -7.10
C LEU A 237 12.73 2.71 -6.88
N GLY A 238 11.82 2.55 -5.91
CA GLY A 238 11.13 1.30 -5.64
C GLY A 238 10.29 0.84 -6.84
N LEU A 239 9.55 1.76 -7.47
CA LEU A 239 8.80 1.47 -8.68
C LEU A 239 9.72 1.02 -9.82
N VAL A 240 10.79 1.76 -10.10
CA VAL A 240 11.74 1.44 -11.18
C VAL A 240 12.42 0.09 -10.93
N ALA A 241 12.90 -0.16 -9.71
CA ALA A 241 13.53 -1.42 -9.34
C ALA A 241 12.57 -2.61 -9.51
N LEU A 242 11.35 -2.52 -8.99
CA LEU A 242 10.36 -3.59 -9.10
C LEU A 242 9.85 -3.77 -10.53
N GLN A 243 9.73 -2.68 -11.30
CA GLN A 243 9.33 -2.73 -12.71
C GLN A 243 10.39 -3.46 -13.54
N ALA A 244 11.68 -3.25 -13.27
CA ALA A 244 12.77 -3.99 -13.91
C ALA A 244 12.70 -5.50 -13.62
N ARG A 245 12.16 -5.88 -12.46
CA ARG A 245 11.95 -7.28 -12.05
C ARG A 245 10.57 -7.84 -12.40
N ALA A 246 9.70 -7.12 -13.10
CA ALA A 246 8.31 -7.52 -13.33
C ALA A 246 8.16 -8.90 -14.00
N ARG A 247 9.07 -9.29 -14.89
CA ARG A 247 9.06 -10.65 -15.51
C ARG A 247 9.37 -11.74 -14.48
N GLY A 248 10.35 -11.50 -13.60
CA GLY A 248 10.68 -12.41 -12.51
C GLY A 248 9.53 -12.52 -11.50
N LEU A 249 8.84 -11.42 -11.20
CA LEU A 249 7.63 -11.42 -10.38
C LEU A 249 6.53 -12.29 -10.98
N ASN A 250 6.29 -12.19 -12.29
CA ASN A 250 5.34 -13.05 -12.99
C ASN A 250 5.76 -14.52 -12.93
N ALA A 251 7.04 -14.83 -13.12
CA ALA A 251 7.56 -16.19 -13.04
C ALA A 251 7.38 -16.79 -11.62
N LEU A 252 7.59 -16.01 -10.56
CA LEU A 252 7.39 -16.45 -9.17
C LEU A 252 5.96 -16.94 -8.92
N LEU A 253 4.95 -16.37 -9.59
CA LEU A 253 3.57 -16.81 -9.45
C LEU A 253 3.32 -18.21 -10.02
N LEU A 254 4.17 -18.70 -10.93
CA LEU A 254 4.05 -20.04 -11.54
C LEU A 254 4.64 -21.16 -10.69
N GLY A 255 5.27 -20.84 -9.56
CA GLY A 255 6.00 -21.81 -8.73
C GLY A 255 7.51 -21.56 -8.74
N ASP A 256 8.20 -22.05 -7.70
CA ASP A 256 9.64 -21.81 -7.54
C ASP A 256 10.44 -22.64 -8.56
N GLU A 257 10.02 -23.88 -8.82
CA GLU A 257 10.65 -24.76 -9.82
C GLU A 257 10.48 -24.21 -11.24
N THR A 258 9.26 -23.79 -11.61
CA THR A 258 8.97 -23.18 -12.91
C THR A 258 9.77 -21.88 -13.10
N ALA A 259 9.84 -21.02 -12.08
CA ALA A 259 10.62 -19.80 -12.14
C ALA A 259 12.12 -20.06 -12.32
N ALA A 260 12.66 -21.05 -11.59
CA ALA A 260 14.05 -21.47 -11.73
C ALA A 260 14.35 -22.04 -13.12
N GLY A 261 13.43 -22.84 -13.68
CA GLY A 261 13.53 -23.37 -15.06
C GLY A 261 13.48 -22.27 -16.14
N LEU A 262 12.86 -21.13 -15.85
CA LEU A 262 12.85 -19.93 -16.70
C LEU A 262 14.10 -19.04 -16.49
N GLY A 263 15.08 -19.48 -15.70
CA GLY A 263 16.34 -18.77 -15.46
C GLY A 263 16.27 -17.70 -14.37
N VAL A 264 15.22 -17.69 -13.53
CA VAL A 264 15.10 -16.75 -12.42
C VAL A 264 15.80 -17.32 -11.18
N ASP A 265 16.78 -16.59 -10.64
CA ASP A 265 17.28 -16.87 -9.29
C ASP A 265 16.21 -16.46 -8.26
N VAL A 266 15.43 -17.44 -7.83
CA VAL A 266 14.31 -17.26 -6.89
C VAL A 266 14.77 -16.69 -5.55
N VAL A 267 15.95 -17.11 -5.06
CA VAL A 267 16.43 -16.68 -3.73
C VAL A 267 16.94 -15.25 -3.79
N ALA A 268 17.71 -14.89 -4.83
CA ALA A 268 18.17 -13.52 -5.04
C ALA A 268 17.00 -12.57 -5.29
N LEU A 269 16.03 -12.96 -6.12
CA LEU A 269 14.85 -12.14 -6.36
C LEU A 269 14.07 -11.90 -5.07
N ARG A 270 13.79 -12.94 -4.27
CA ARG A 270 13.06 -12.77 -3.01
C ARG A 270 13.81 -11.90 -2.00
N ARG A 271 15.15 -12.00 -1.95
CA ARG A 271 16.03 -11.10 -1.18
C ARG A 271 15.84 -9.65 -1.60
N GLU A 272 15.92 -9.39 -2.90
CA GLU A 272 15.76 -8.06 -3.48
C GLU A 272 14.38 -7.48 -3.17
N LEU A 273 13.31 -8.26 -3.40
CA LEU A 273 11.94 -7.85 -3.09
C LEU A 273 11.79 -7.50 -1.63
N PHE A 274 12.28 -8.37 -0.73
CA PHE A 274 12.18 -8.13 0.70
C PHE A 274 12.90 -6.85 1.11
N VAL A 275 14.11 -6.58 0.61
CA VAL A 275 14.84 -5.34 0.88
C VAL A 275 14.08 -4.12 0.36
N VAL A 276 13.66 -4.13 -0.91
CA VAL A 276 12.97 -2.99 -1.54
C VAL A 276 11.65 -2.69 -0.83
N THR A 277 10.82 -3.71 -0.58
CA THR A 277 9.55 -3.52 0.12
C THR A 277 9.75 -3.03 1.54
N SER A 278 10.83 -3.44 2.20
CA SER A 278 11.09 -3.07 3.58
C SER A 278 11.59 -1.63 3.72
N VAL A 279 12.53 -1.22 2.87
CA VAL A 279 12.99 0.16 2.80
C VAL A 279 11.82 1.09 2.45
N LEU A 280 11.06 0.73 1.42
CA LEU A 280 9.91 1.53 0.99
C LEU A 280 8.86 1.63 2.11
N THR A 281 8.47 0.52 2.75
CA THR A 281 7.52 0.54 3.88
C THR A 281 8.05 1.38 5.04
N GLY A 282 9.33 1.23 5.41
CA GLY A 282 9.94 1.99 6.50
C GLY A 282 9.93 3.50 6.24
N VAL A 283 10.26 3.93 5.01
CA VAL A 283 10.18 5.35 4.62
C VAL A 283 8.75 5.86 4.72
N LEU A 284 7.77 5.15 4.14
CA LEU A 284 6.38 5.59 4.16
C LEU A 284 5.83 5.69 5.59
N VAL A 285 6.01 4.64 6.39
CA VAL A 285 5.51 4.61 7.77
C VAL A 285 6.20 5.65 8.65
N SER A 286 7.46 6.00 8.39
CA SER A 286 8.16 7.05 9.14
C SER A 286 7.54 8.45 8.98
N VAL A 287 6.90 8.72 7.84
CA VAL A 287 6.29 10.03 7.53
C VAL A 287 4.78 10.05 7.69
N SER A 288 4.10 8.90 7.59
CA SER A 288 2.64 8.82 7.64
C SER A 288 2.08 8.04 8.84
N GLY A 289 2.94 7.43 9.65
CA GLY A 289 2.52 6.41 10.60
C GLY A 289 1.98 5.16 9.90
N ALA A 290 1.33 4.28 10.68
CA ALA A 290 0.81 3.01 10.19
C ALA A 290 -0.54 3.18 9.46
N ILE A 291 -0.55 3.04 8.14
CA ILE A 291 -1.75 3.02 7.29
C ILE A 291 -1.98 1.62 6.70
N GLY A 292 -2.98 0.91 7.24
CA GLY A 292 -3.36 -0.43 6.80
C GLY A 292 -4.22 -0.48 5.54
N PHE A 293 -4.54 -1.69 5.10
CA PHE A 293 -5.47 -2.04 3.99
C PHE A 293 -5.12 -1.55 2.58
N VAL A 294 -4.45 -0.42 2.38
CA VAL A 294 -4.13 0.11 1.04
C VAL A 294 -3.29 -0.90 0.25
N GLY A 295 -2.19 -1.39 0.85
CA GLY A 295 -1.31 -2.38 0.21
C GLY A 295 -1.95 -3.75 0.01
N LEU A 296 -3.00 -4.08 0.75
CA LEU A 296 -3.74 -5.33 0.57
C LEU A 296 -4.80 -5.19 -0.55
N MET A 297 -5.65 -4.16 -0.43
CA MET A 297 -6.85 -3.94 -1.23
C MET A 297 -6.52 -3.47 -2.66
N VAL A 298 -5.68 -2.45 -2.79
CA VAL A 298 -5.41 -1.80 -4.10
C VAL A 298 -4.89 -2.78 -5.16
N PRO A 299 -3.81 -3.53 -4.93
CA PRO A 299 -3.31 -4.46 -5.95
C PRO A 299 -4.29 -5.57 -6.26
N HIS A 300 -5.13 -5.96 -5.30
CA HIS A 300 -6.18 -6.94 -5.54
C HIS A 300 -7.26 -6.40 -6.48
N LEU A 301 -7.77 -5.19 -6.23
CA LEU A 301 -8.73 -4.52 -7.11
C LEU A 301 -8.16 -4.32 -8.51
N CYS A 302 -6.91 -3.88 -8.61
CA CYS A 302 -6.24 -3.70 -9.90
C CYS A 302 -6.17 -5.01 -10.69
N ARG A 303 -5.86 -6.14 -10.03
CA ARG A 303 -5.84 -7.46 -10.69
C ARG A 303 -7.19 -7.89 -11.26
N LEU A 304 -8.30 -7.48 -10.65
CA LEU A 304 -9.63 -7.78 -11.18
C LEU A 304 -9.93 -7.04 -12.49
N VAL A 305 -9.31 -5.87 -12.70
CA VAL A 305 -9.52 -5.01 -13.88
C VAL A 305 -8.54 -5.36 -15.01
N ILE A 306 -7.26 -5.54 -14.70
CA ILE A 306 -6.19 -5.68 -15.70
C ILE A 306 -5.48 -7.04 -15.71
N GLY A 307 -5.82 -7.94 -14.80
CA GLY A 307 -5.15 -9.23 -14.63
C GLY A 307 -3.86 -9.16 -13.80
N GLY A 308 -3.13 -10.27 -13.75
CA GLY A 308 -1.97 -10.48 -12.86
C GLY A 308 -0.60 -10.08 -13.41
N ASP A 309 -0.50 -9.50 -14.61
CA ASP A 309 0.80 -9.14 -15.20
C ASP A 309 1.43 -7.95 -14.46
N HIS A 310 2.51 -8.21 -13.72
CA HIS A 310 3.24 -7.23 -12.92
C HIS A 310 3.74 -6.02 -13.72
N ARG A 311 3.97 -6.17 -15.03
CA ARG A 311 4.40 -5.07 -15.90
C ARG A 311 3.37 -3.94 -15.96
N ARG A 312 2.09 -4.30 -15.84
CA ARG A 312 0.93 -3.41 -15.88
C ARG A 312 0.43 -3.15 -14.46
N LEU A 313 0.48 -4.16 -13.60
CA LEU A 313 -0.03 -4.09 -12.24
C LEU A 313 0.72 -3.09 -11.37
N LEU A 314 2.06 -3.04 -11.43
CA LEU A 314 2.84 -2.10 -10.62
C LEU A 314 2.45 -0.63 -10.83
N PRO A 315 2.44 -0.08 -12.07
CA PRO A 315 2.06 1.32 -12.28
C PRO A 315 0.58 1.58 -12.03
N VAL A 316 -0.31 0.63 -12.34
CA VAL A 316 -1.76 0.78 -12.09
C VAL A 316 -2.06 0.76 -10.58
N SER A 317 -1.42 -0.14 -9.81
CA SER A 317 -1.52 -0.17 -8.35
C SER A 317 -0.96 1.11 -7.72
N ALA A 318 0.15 1.64 -8.23
CA ALA A 318 0.72 2.89 -7.74
C ALA A 318 -0.27 4.06 -7.91
N LEU A 319 -0.80 4.28 -9.13
CA LEU A 319 -1.73 5.37 -9.37
C LEU A 319 -3.06 5.18 -8.64
N THR A 320 -3.59 3.96 -8.61
CA THR A 320 -4.85 3.67 -7.89
C THR A 320 -4.70 3.90 -6.40
N GLY A 321 -3.56 3.49 -5.82
CA GLY A 321 -3.24 3.75 -4.42
C GLY A 321 -3.10 5.24 -4.12
N ALA A 322 -2.45 6.01 -5.00
CA ALA A 322 -2.35 7.45 -4.88
C ALA A 322 -3.71 8.13 -4.88
N VAL A 323 -4.57 7.82 -5.87
CA VAL A 323 -5.93 8.37 -5.96
C VAL A 323 -6.73 8.02 -4.71
N LEU A 324 -6.72 6.75 -4.30
CA LEU A 324 -7.44 6.28 -3.13
C LEU A 324 -7.02 7.07 -1.87
N LEU A 325 -5.72 7.18 -1.61
CA LEU A 325 -5.26 7.78 -0.36
C LEU A 325 -5.47 9.31 -0.34
N VAL A 326 -5.39 9.99 -1.47
CA VAL A 326 -5.78 11.41 -1.59
C VAL A 326 -7.27 11.59 -1.27
N VAL A 327 -8.14 10.72 -1.81
CA VAL A 327 -9.58 10.77 -1.52
C VAL A 327 -9.86 10.46 -0.04
N VAL A 328 -9.15 9.50 0.53
CA VAL A 328 -9.25 9.19 1.96
C VAL A 328 -8.81 10.38 2.82
N ASP A 329 -7.71 11.07 2.48
CA ASP A 329 -7.27 12.26 3.22
C ASP A 329 -8.31 13.39 3.18
N ILE A 330 -8.99 13.58 2.04
CA ILE A 330 -10.12 14.51 1.94
C ILE A 330 -11.19 14.13 2.96
N VAL A 331 -11.64 12.87 2.96
CA VAL A 331 -12.66 12.38 3.89
C VAL A 331 -12.21 12.58 5.33
N CYS A 332 -10.96 12.28 5.67
CA CYS A 332 -10.40 12.48 7.00
C CYS A 332 -10.53 13.91 7.50
N ARG A 333 -10.39 14.90 6.60
CA ARG A 333 -10.40 16.34 6.91
C ARG A 333 -11.79 16.96 6.89
N THR A 334 -12.76 16.34 6.22
CA THR A 334 -14.10 16.92 6.01
C THR A 334 -15.21 16.15 6.70
N ALA A 335 -14.97 14.92 7.18
CA ALA A 335 -16.00 14.09 7.78
C ALA A 335 -16.51 14.63 9.12
N LEU A 336 -15.65 15.28 9.92
CA LEU A 336 -16.00 15.83 11.23
C LEU A 336 -15.63 17.32 11.32
N PRO A 337 -16.51 18.21 11.83
CA PRO A 337 -16.25 19.65 11.87
C PRO A 337 -15.11 20.08 12.80
N SER A 338 -14.91 19.34 13.90
CA SER A 338 -14.05 19.78 15.02
C SER A 338 -12.81 18.92 15.22
N MET A 339 -12.61 17.88 14.42
CA MET A 339 -11.45 16.99 14.51
C MET A 339 -11.16 16.32 13.18
N GLU A 340 -9.89 16.00 12.92
CA GLU A 340 -9.51 15.17 11.79
C GLU A 340 -9.57 13.68 12.17
N LEU A 341 -10.14 12.86 11.29
CA LEU A 341 -10.12 11.41 11.47
C LEU A 341 -8.73 10.86 11.11
N PRO A 342 -8.19 9.90 11.90
CA PRO A 342 -6.99 9.18 11.51
C PRO A 342 -7.17 8.43 10.20
N VAL A 343 -6.13 8.39 9.37
CA VAL A 343 -6.20 7.80 8.03
C VAL A 343 -6.42 6.28 8.11
N GLY A 344 -5.77 5.62 9.07
CA GLY A 344 -5.93 4.18 9.32
C GLY A 344 -7.39 3.79 9.62
N VAL A 345 -8.13 4.64 10.35
CA VAL A 345 -9.54 4.40 10.66
C VAL A 345 -10.37 4.37 9.38
N VAL A 346 -10.26 5.40 8.53
CA VAL A 346 -11.04 5.49 7.29
C VAL A 346 -10.65 4.38 6.31
N THR A 347 -9.36 4.10 6.16
CA THR A 347 -8.91 2.99 5.30
C THR A 347 -9.39 1.63 5.77
N ALA A 348 -9.55 1.39 7.08
CA ALA A 348 -10.11 0.14 7.61
C ALA A 348 -11.62 0.03 7.32
N PHE A 349 -12.38 1.11 7.51
CA PHE A 349 -13.81 1.16 7.18
C PHE A 349 -14.11 0.91 5.70
N VAL A 350 -13.21 1.31 4.81
CA VAL A 350 -13.34 1.03 3.37
C VAL A 350 -12.78 -0.35 3.03
N GLY A 351 -11.59 -0.66 3.54
CA GLY A 351 -10.82 -1.83 3.16
C GLY A 351 -11.43 -3.15 3.61
N ALA A 352 -11.94 -3.22 4.84
CA ALA A 352 -12.50 -4.46 5.38
C ALA A 352 -13.77 -4.90 4.63
N PRO A 353 -14.80 -4.05 4.40
CA PRO A 353 -15.97 -4.43 3.61
C PRO A 353 -15.61 -4.83 2.17
N VAL A 354 -14.68 -4.11 1.53
CA VAL A 354 -14.22 -4.45 0.17
C VAL A 354 -13.58 -5.84 0.16
N LEU A 355 -12.71 -6.15 1.12
CA LEU A 355 -12.07 -7.46 1.21
C LEU A 355 -13.09 -8.58 1.44
N LEU A 356 -14.06 -8.38 2.34
CA LEU A 356 -15.11 -9.35 2.64
C LEU A 356 -16.00 -9.61 1.43
N PHE A 357 -16.43 -8.55 0.73
CA PHE A 357 -17.20 -8.66 -0.51
C PHE A 357 -16.44 -9.44 -1.60
N LEU A 358 -15.13 -9.23 -1.70
CA LEU A 358 -14.28 -9.96 -2.65
C LEU A 358 -14.08 -11.43 -2.29
N LEU A 359 -14.04 -11.75 -0.99
CA LEU A 359 -13.97 -13.13 -0.50
C LEU A 359 -15.25 -13.90 -0.85
N ASP A 360 -16.40 -13.28 -0.61
CA ASP A 360 -17.72 -13.86 -0.88
C ASP A 360 -17.87 -14.26 -2.36
N ARG A 361 -17.53 -13.34 -3.28
CA ARG A 361 -17.55 -13.62 -4.72
C ARG A 361 -16.61 -14.73 -5.19
N ARG A 362 -15.54 -15.04 -4.44
CA ARG A 362 -14.67 -16.17 -4.74
C ARG A 362 -15.29 -17.49 -4.28
N LEU A 363 -15.93 -17.49 -3.12
CA LEU A 363 -16.62 -18.67 -2.59
C LEU A 363 -17.81 -19.06 -3.48
N GLU A 364 -18.53 -18.10 -4.06
CA GLU A 364 -19.62 -18.36 -5.01
C GLU A 364 -19.17 -18.96 -6.36
N ARG A 365 -17.87 -18.86 -6.70
CA ARG A 365 -17.31 -19.29 -8.00
C ARG A 365 -16.46 -20.56 -7.92
N GLY A 366 -16.21 -21.08 -6.72
CA GLY A 366 -15.46 -22.33 -6.48
C GLY A 366 -16.40 -23.48 -6.18
#